data_AF-A0A2S1XQA5-F1
#
_entry.id   AF-A0A2S1XQA5-F1
#
_cell.length_a   1.000
_cell.length_b   1.000
_cell.length_c   1.000
_cell.angle_alpha   90.00
_cell.angle_beta   90.00
_cell.angle_gamma   90.00
#
_symmetry.space_group_name_H-M   'P 1'
#
loop_
_entity.id
_entity.type
_entity.pdbx_description
1 polymer ?
#
loop_
_entity_poly.entity_id
_entity_poly.type
_entity_poly.pdbx_seq_one_letter_code
_entity_poly.pdbx_strand_id
1 'polypeptide(L)'
;MRSLTNFAPSTFEERGAAVAFTTPVLAQTRVRKDDRDKLEVLIPNLSEGHGVYVVPWKGLPLAFPMTVHDRMLQDLIRKADGCSPDDIRKAVLQAARCGLAGPLAVEAADAALRDEDEQRLLINYQLIVEVLKAVGLESTDILRAGLGSEKGEQLTRSYMTKAAQSLALEPTELYARVAELATFMEPVGIATSPKPARLRRLARDLLQFRDTMTDWANGSVSEAAPIGTFCAEVAEHTLNQVRNVVNQLDQSVAAFETLLRQWDTKRTLVRRATTRLSWLLDGWDFIITSWAEAQTRSKHEQDMTVHELFRVLPLLPKDEEKSDHALQADRLLASNRRTVRAYVDWRSGQLDMDLVMRIEAIKAKAA
;
A
#
# COMPACT_ATOMS: atom_id res chain seq x y z
N MET A 1 -12.00 -29.70 -1.79
CA MET A 1 -11.76 -28.24 -1.95
C MET A 1 -12.84 -27.53 -1.15
N ARG A 2 -12.53 -26.89 -0.02
CA ARG A 2 -13.53 -26.09 0.71
C ARG A 2 -13.75 -24.81 -0.11
N SER A 3 -14.89 -24.72 -0.80
CA SER A 3 -15.38 -23.44 -1.34
C SER A 3 -15.81 -22.60 -0.13
N LEU A 4 -14.99 -21.61 0.22
CA LEU A 4 -15.33 -20.59 1.20
C LEU A 4 -16.15 -19.53 0.48
N THR A 5 -17.45 -19.76 0.35
CA THR A 5 -18.39 -18.79 -0.24
C THR A 5 -18.44 -17.48 0.56
N ASN A 6 -17.95 -17.46 1.81
CA ASN A 6 -17.93 -16.28 2.68
C ASN A 6 -16.52 -16.03 3.25
N PHE A 7 -15.56 -15.62 2.43
CA PHE A 7 -14.27 -15.15 2.94
C PHE A 7 -14.40 -13.69 3.40
N ALA A 8 -14.64 -13.50 4.69
CA ALA A 8 -14.68 -12.19 5.33
C ALA A 8 -13.60 -12.17 6.44
N PRO A 9 -12.37 -11.72 6.12
CA PRO A 9 -11.23 -11.78 7.04
C PRO A 9 -11.48 -10.94 8.29
N SER A 10 -11.08 -11.45 9.45
CA SER A 10 -11.19 -10.70 10.71
C SER A 10 -10.05 -9.69 10.85
N THR A 11 -8.83 -10.05 10.43
CA THR A 11 -7.64 -9.20 10.52
C THR A 11 -7.01 -8.90 9.16
N PHE A 12 -6.06 -7.97 9.12
CA PHE A 12 -5.29 -7.67 7.91
C PHE A 12 -4.40 -8.83 7.47
N GLU A 13 -3.80 -9.54 8.42
CA GLU A 13 -2.95 -10.70 8.17
C GLU A 13 -3.77 -11.83 7.53
N GLU A 14 -5.01 -12.04 8.00
CA GLU A 14 -5.92 -12.97 7.36
C GLU A 14 -6.30 -12.51 5.96
N ARG A 15 -6.52 -11.21 5.73
CA ARG A 15 -6.80 -10.66 4.39
C ARG A 15 -5.63 -10.84 3.43
N GLY A 16 -4.40 -10.75 3.92
CA GLY A 16 -3.16 -10.82 3.14
C GLY A 16 -2.84 -9.54 2.38
N ALA A 17 -1.58 -9.41 1.97
CA ALA A 17 -1.05 -8.26 1.23
C ALA A 17 -1.22 -8.45 -0.29
N ALA A 18 -1.56 -7.38 -1.00
CA ALA A 18 -1.79 -7.42 -2.44
C ALA A 18 -0.49 -7.64 -3.21
N VAL A 19 -0.50 -8.60 -4.14
CA VAL A 19 0.63 -8.90 -5.03
C VAL A 19 0.30 -8.43 -6.44
N ALA A 20 1.14 -7.55 -6.96
CA ALA A 20 1.03 -7.00 -8.30
C ALA A 20 1.58 -7.99 -9.36
N PHE A 21 0.94 -9.13 -9.58
CA PHE A 21 1.25 -10.01 -10.71
C PHE A 21 0.80 -9.39 -12.04
N THR A 22 1.48 -9.72 -13.15
CA THR A 22 1.09 -9.32 -14.52
C THR A 22 0.16 -10.32 -15.19
N THR A 23 0.14 -11.56 -14.69
CA THR A 23 -0.77 -12.62 -15.11
C THR A 23 -2.21 -12.22 -14.73
N PRO A 24 -3.16 -12.07 -15.68
CA PRO A 24 -4.44 -11.42 -15.41
C PRO A 24 -5.32 -12.08 -14.33
N VAL A 25 -5.32 -13.41 -14.27
CA VAL A 25 -6.06 -14.14 -13.24
C VAL A 25 -5.43 -13.98 -11.85
N LEU A 26 -4.13 -13.64 -11.78
CA LEU A 26 -3.40 -13.45 -10.53
C LEU A 26 -3.22 -11.98 -10.14
N ALA A 27 -3.60 -11.04 -11.00
CA ALA A 27 -3.49 -9.62 -10.73
C ALA A 27 -4.23 -9.25 -9.42
N GLN A 28 -3.52 -8.55 -8.52
CA GLN A 28 -4.02 -8.13 -7.21
C GLN A 28 -4.51 -9.27 -6.30
N THR A 29 -4.04 -10.50 -6.53
CA THR A 29 -4.22 -11.58 -5.55
C THR A 29 -3.48 -11.27 -4.26
N ARG A 30 -3.94 -11.84 -3.15
CA ARG A 30 -3.40 -11.50 -1.82
C ARG A 30 -2.58 -12.64 -1.25
N VAL A 31 -1.39 -12.35 -0.73
CA VAL A 31 -0.51 -13.33 -0.08
C VAL A 31 -0.57 -13.17 1.44
N ARG A 32 -0.59 -14.30 2.15
CA ARG A 32 -0.51 -14.35 3.60
C ARG A 32 0.25 -15.57 4.07
N LYS A 33 0.48 -15.66 5.37
CA LYS A 33 0.94 -16.89 6.03
C LYS A 33 -0.26 -17.64 6.62
N ASP A 34 -0.25 -18.96 6.48
CA ASP A 34 -1.20 -19.86 7.14
C ASP A 34 -0.85 -20.06 8.63
N ASP A 35 -1.66 -20.83 9.35
CA ASP A 35 -1.44 -21.18 10.76
C ASP A 35 -0.11 -21.92 11.03
N ARG A 36 0.56 -22.40 9.96
CA ARG A 36 1.85 -23.12 10.00
C ARG A 36 3.00 -22.24 9.51
N ASP A 37 2.79 -20.93 9.44
CA ASP A 37 3.74 -19.93 8.97
C ASP A 37 4.18 -20.14 7.51
N LYS A 38 3.35 -20.79 6.68
CA LYS A 38 3.64 -21.04 5.26
C LYS A 38 2.89 -20.06 4.38
N LEU A 39 3.57 -19.55 3.36
CA LEU A 39 2.95 -18.69 2.37
C LEU A 39 1.85 -19.41 1.57
N GLU A 40 0.71 -18.74 1.44
CA GLU A 40 -0.40 -19.10 0.58
C GLU A 40 -0.95 -17.85 -0.11
N VAL A 41 -1.59 -18.05 -1.26
CA VAL A 41 -2.23 -16.98 -2.03
C VAL A 41 -3.74 -17.16 -2.07
N LEU A 42 -4.43 -16.05 -1.91
CA LEU A 42 -5.87 -15.89 -1.97
C LEU A 42 -6.24 -15.33 -3.34
N ILE A 43 -6.97 -16.11 -4.12
CA ILE A 43 -7.37 -15.76 -5.47
C ILE A 43 -8.89 -15.54 -5.51
N PRO A 44 -9.37 -14.31 -5.71
CA PRO A 44 -10.79 -14.02 -5.77
C PRO A 44 -11.38 -14.45 -7.11
N ASN A 45 -12.56 -15.10 -7.06
CA ASN A 45 -13.46 -15.32 -8.19
C ASN A 45 -12.80 -16.02 -9.39
N LEU A 46 -12.10 -17.13 -9.15
CA LEU A 46 -11.41 -17.92 -10.19
C LEU A 46 -12.36 -18.66 -11.17
N SER A 47 -13.67 -18.70 -10.90
CA SER A 47 -14.66 -19.50 -11.63
C SER A 47 -16.07 -18.90 -11.51
N GLU A 48 -17.07 -19.48 -12.19
CA GLU A 48 -18.50 -19.17 -12.00
C GLU A 48 -19.01 -19.39 -10.56
N GLY A 49 -18.23 -20.07 -9.70
CA GLY A 49 -18.51 -20.27 -8.28
C GLY A 49 -18.01 -19.14 -7.39
N HIS A 50 -18.80 -18.82 -6.36
CA HIS A 50 -18.49 -17.86 -5.30
C HIS A 50 -17.36 -18.36 -4.39
N GLY A 51 -16.40 -17.49 -4.08
CA GLY A 51 -15.44 -17.71 -3.01
C GLY A 51 -14.00 -17.38 -3.35
N VAL A 52 -13.18 -17.40 -2.30
CA VAL A 52 -11.73 -17.19 -2.39
C VAL A 52 -11.03 -18.55 -2.47
N TYR A 53 -10.25 -18.73 -3.52
CA TYR A 53 -9.43 -19.92 -3.71
C TYR A 53 -8.10 -19.73 -2.97
N VAL A 54 -7.79 -20.67 -2.08
CA VAL A 54 -6.54 -20.68 -1.32
C VAL A 54 -5.59 -21.66 -2.00
N VAL A 55 -4.46 -21.16 -2.50
CA VAL A 55 -3.45 -21.97 -3.20
C VAL A 55 -2.13 -21.88 -2.44
N PRO A 56 -1.47 -23.01 -2.11
CA PRO A 56 -0.16 -22.99 -1.50
C PRO A 56 0.85 -22.26 -2.40
N TRP A 57 1.70 -21.40 -1.83
CA TRP A 57 2.60 -20.54 -2.61
C TRP A 57 3.48 -21.32 -3.59
N LYS A 58 4.03 -22.46 -3.17
CA LYS A 58 4.86 -23.33 -4.01
C LYS A 58 4.10 -23.96 -5.19
N GLY A 59 2.78 -24.13 -5.06
CA GLY A 59 1.93 -24.73 -6.08
C GLY A 59 1.45 -23.73 -7.14
N LEU A 60 1.65 -22.43 -6.94
CA LEU A 60 1.12 -21.39 -7.82
C LEU A 60 1.51 -21.56 -9.30
N PRO A 61 2.79 -21.84 -9.66
CA PRO A 61 3.20 -21.99 -11.07
C PRO A 61 2.72 -23.30 -11.70
N LEU A 62 2.30 -24.27 -10.88
CA LEU A 62 1.71 -25.53 -11.36
C LEU A 62 0.22 -25.35 -11.66
N ALA A 63 -0.44 -24.43 -10.96
CA ALA A 63 -1.85 -24.15 -11.10
C ALA A 63 -2.16 -23.14 -12.23
N PHE A 64 -1.24 -22.20 -12.50
CA PHE A 64 -1.46 -21.13 -13.49
C PHE A 64 -0.25 -20.91 -14.40
N PRO A 65 -0.47 -20.63 -15.70
CA PRO A 65 0.59 -20.21 -16.60
C PRO A 65 1.05 -18.79 -16.24
N MET A 66 2.08 -18.67 -15.41
CA MET A 66 2.63 -17.39 -14.97
C MET A 66 3.65 -16.82 -15.97
N THR A 67 3.67 -15.49 -16.12
CA THR A 67 4.74 -14.78 -16.83
C THR A 67 6.10 -15.02 -16.17
N VAL A 68 7.20 -14.81 -16.92
CA VAL A 68 8.56 -14.93 -16.37
C VAL A 68 8.80 -13.92 -15.25
N HIS A 69 8.29 -12.70 -15.42
CA HIS A 69 8.27 -11.67 -14.38
C HIS A 69 7.61 -12.20 -13.09
N ASP A 70 6.43 -12.79 -13.19
CA ASP A 70 5.68 -13.23 -12.02
C ASP A 70 6.33 -14.41 -11.30
N ARG A 71 6.99 -15.32 -12.03
CA ARG A 71 7.79 -16.39 -11.42
C ARG A 71 8.98 -15.81 -10.61
N MET A 72 9.64 -14.79 -11.15
CA MET A 72 10.71 -14.09 -10.44
C MET A 72 10.18 -13.40 -9.18
N LEU A 73 9.07 -12.66 -9.29
CA LEU A 73 8.41 -12.02 -8.15
C LEU A 73 8.05 -13.04 -7.06
N GLN A 74 7.49 -14.18 -7.46
CA GLN A 74 7.13 -15.26 -6.56
C GLN A 74 8.36 -15.78 -5.77
N ASP A 75 9.48 -15.96 -6.46
CA ASP A 75 10.73 -16.41 -5.86
C ASP A 75 11.35 -15.37 -4.92
N LEU A 76 11.24 -14.08 -5.23
CA LEU A 76 11.72 -12.99 -4.37
C LEU A 76 10.94 -12.96 -3.06
N ILE A 77 9.60 -12.98 -3.12
CA ILE A 77 8.74 -13.01 -1.93
C ILE A 77 9.04 -14.26 -1.09
N ARG A 78 9.18 -15.43 -1.73
CA ARG A 78 9.53 -16.67 -1.04
C ARG A 78 10.88 -16.61 -0.31
N LYS A 79 11.87 -15.93 -0.89
CA LYS A 79 13.21 -15.79 -0.30
C LYS A 79 13.22 -14.77 0.84
N ALA A 80 12.43 -13.71 0.72
CA ALA A 80 12.30 -12.69 1.76
C ALA A 80 11.53 -13.19 2.99
N ASP A 81 10.64 -14.18 2.81
CA ASP A 81 9.75 -14.75 3.85
C ASP A 81 8.80 -13.74 4.52
N GLY A 82 8.80 -12.48 4.07
CA GLY A 82 7.89 -11.42 4.49
C GLY A 82 6.63 -11.37 3.62
N CYS A 83 5.50 -11.07 4.25
CA CYS A 83 4.20 -10.91 3.58
C CYS A 83 3.44 -9.65 4.00
N SER A 84 4.14 -8.66 4.58
CA SER A 84 3.54 -7.33 4.83
C SER A 84 3.50 -6.52 3.53
N PRO A 85 2.65 -5.47 3.42
CA PRO A 85 2.59 -4.62 2.23
C PRO A 85 3.94 -4.02 1.85
N ASP A 86 4.77 -3.65 2.83
CA ASP A 86 6.11 -3.11 2.57
C ASP A 86 7.10 -4.19 2.11
N ASP A 87 6.99 -5.43 2.59
CA ASP A 87 7.79 -6.55 2.10
C ASP A 87 7.44 -6.90 0.64
N ILE A 88 6.15 -6.96 0.34
CA ILE A 88 5.66 -7.23 -1.01
C ILE A 88 6.06 -6.10 -1.95
N ARG A 89 5.93 -4.83 -1.55
CA ARG A 89 6.38 -3.69 -2.34
C ARG A 89 7.87 -3.78 -2.68
N LYS A 90 8.74 -4.10 -1.71
CA LYS A 90 10.17 -4.28 -1.96
C LYS A 90 10.43 -5.38 -3.00
N ALA A 91 9.75 -6.51 -2.88
CA ALA A 91 9.87 -7.60 -3.85
C ALA A 91 9.36 -7.20 -5.25
N VAL A 92 8.27 -6.44 -5.34
CA VAL A 92 7.71 -5.91 -6.59
C VAL A 92 8.70 -4.96 -7.28
N LEU A 93 9.25 -3.99 -6.55
CA LEU A 93 10.24 -3.06 -7.10
C LEU A 93 11.51 -3.78 -7.55
N GLN A 94 11.96 -4.78 -6.77
CA GLN A 94 13.11 -5.60 -7.15
C GLN A 94 12.85 -6.44 -8.42
N ALA A 95 11.66 -7.05 -8.54
CA ALA A 95 11.27 -7.81 -9.72
C ALA A 95 11.19 -6.93 -10.97
N ALA A 96 10.61 -5.73 -10.85
CA ALA A 96 10.47 -4.77 -11.94
C ALA A 96 11.83 -4.33 -12.50
N ARG A 97 12.83 -4.08 -11.63
CA ARG A 97 14.21 -3.71 -12.03
C ARG A 97 14.95 -4.80 -12.82
N CYS A 98 14.48 -6.05 -12.80
CA CYS A 98 15.05 -7.10 -13.64
C CYS A 98 14.74 -6.93 -15.14
N GLY A 99 13.84 -6.01 -15.53
CA GLY A 99 13.50 -5.74 -16.92
C GLY A 99 12.54 -6.75 -17.56
N LEU A 100 12.06 -7.74 -16.79
CA LEU A 100 11.18 -8.80 -17.29
C LEU A 100 9.78 -8.32 -17.69
N ALA A 101 9.36 -7.14 -17.20
CA ALA A 101 8.09 -6.47 -17.55
C ALA A 101 8.33 -5.23 -18.44
N GLY A 102 9.48 -5.18 -19.13
CA GLY A 102 9.83 -4.10 -20.06
C GLY A 102 10.50 -2.86 -19.42
N PRO A 103 10.99 -1.92 -20.26
CA PRO A 103 11.79 -0.79 -19.80
C PRO A 103 11.00 0.21 -18.95
N LEU A 104 9.71 0.43 -19.25
CA LEU A 104 8.86 1.33 -18.46
C LEU A 104 8.72 0.87 -17.00
N ALA A 105 8.66 -0.44 -16.77
CA ALA A 105 8.61 -0.99 -15.41
C ALA A 105 9.93 -0.77 -14.65
N VAL A 106 11.07 -0.83 -15.35
CA VAL A 106 12.40 -0.53 -14.76
C VAL A 106 12.49 0.95 -14.39
N GLU A 107 12.14 1.84 -15.32
CA GLU A 107 12.17 3.29 -15.11
C GLU A 107 11.28 3.72 -13.94
N ALA A 108 10.07 3.16 -13.86
CA ALA A 108 9.14 3.40 -12.76
C ALA A 108 9.70 2.91 -11.42
N ALA A 109 10.26 1.70 -11.38
CA ALA A 109 10.85 1.16 -10.15
C ALA A 109 12.08 1.97 -9.68
N ASP A 110 12.95 2.39 -10.61
CA ASP A 110 14.09 3.25 -10.29
C ASP A 110 13.65 4.66 -9.86
N ALA A 111 12.55 5.19 -10.40
CA ALA A 111 11.96 6.45 -9.94
C ALA A 111 11.37 6.32 -8.52
N ALA A 112 10.65 5.24 -8.24
CA ALA A 112 10.07 4.96 -6.92
C ALA A 112 11.16 4.81 -5.85
N LEU A 113 12.24 4.08 -6.13
CA LEU A 113 13.36 3.92 -5.19
C LEU A 113 14.11 5.24 -4.95
N ARG A 114 14.33 6.05 -6.01
CA ARG A 114 14.93 7.38 -5.85
C ARG A 114 14.04 8.30 -5.00
N ASP A 115 12.72 8.26 -5.19
CA ASP A 115 11.79 9.00 -4.34
C ASP A 115 11.88 8.54 -2.89
N GLU A 116 11.93 7.22 -2.62
CA GLU A 116 12.09 6.66 -1.29
C GLU A 116 13.41 7.09 -0.62
N ASP A 117 14.53 7.09 -1.36
CA ASP A 117 15.82 7.58 -0.86
C ASP A 117 15.80 9.08 -0.53
N GLU A 118 15.21 9.91 -1.40
CA GLU A 118 15.00 11.35 -1.13
C GLU A 118 14.11 11.59 0.09
N GLN A 119 13.02 10.82 0.22
CA GLN A 119 12.12 10.90 1.38
C GLN A 119 12.83 10.51 2.66
N ARG A 120 13.65 9.45 2.63
CA ARG A 120 14.43 9.02 3.80
C ARG A 120 15.35 10.13 4.29
N LEU A 121 16.05 10.81 3.38
CA LEU A 121 16.91 11.95 3.74
C LEU A 121 16.09 13.12 4.33
N LEU A 122 14.96 13.44 3.71
CA LEU A 122 14.09 14.53 4.15
C LEU A 122 13.49 14.27 5.54
N ILE A 123 13.03 13.03 5.80
CA ILE A 123 12.44 12.64 7.08
C ILE A 123 13.49 12.64 8.19
N ASN A 124 14.69 12.09 7.94
CA ASN A 124 15.79 12.16 8.90
C ASN A 124 16.09 13.61 9.29
N TYR A 125 16.16 14.50 8.31
CA TYR A 125 16.37 15.91 8.56
C TYR A 125 15.25 16.53 9.41
N GLN A 126 14.00 16.30 9.04
CA GLN A 126 12.87 16.87 9.76
C GLN A 126 12.77 16.36 11.19
N LEU A 127 13.06 15.08 11.44
CA LEU A 127 13.09 14.54 12.80
C LEU A 127 14.18 15.19 13.64
N ILE A 128 15.35 15.46 13.09
CA ILE A 128 16.39 16.24 13.78
C ILE A 128 15.86 17.63 14.12
N VAL A 129 15.17 18.31 13.20
CA VAL A 129 14.55 19.61 13.49
C VAL A 129 13.51 19.51 14.60
N GLU A 130 12.69 18.47 14.64
CA GLU A 130 11.72 18.25 15.72
C GLU A 130 12.40 17.97 17.07
N VAL A 131 13.54 17.27 17.10
CA VAL A 131 14.38 17.14 18.32
C VAL A 131 14.78 18.52 18.83
N LEU A 132 15.29 19.38 17.95
CA LEU A 132 15.82 20.69 18.34
C LEU A 132 14.71 21.62 18.82
N LYS A 133 13.56 21.63 18.14
CA LYS A 133 12.37 22.36 18.58
C LYS A 133 11.90 21.91 19.95
N ALA A 134 11.90 20.60 20.21
CA ALA A 134 11.46 20.03 21.49
C ALA A 134 12.31 20.52 22.68
N VAL A 135 13.57 20.91 22.45
CA VAL A 135 14.47 21.45 23.49
C VAL A 135 14.67 22.96 23.40
N GLY A 136 13.89 23.66 22.57
CA GLY A 136 13.95 25.12 22.41
C GLY A 136 15.20 25.63 21.66
N LEU A 137 15.86 24.79 20.87
CA LEU A 137 17.01 25.17 20.06
C LEU A 137 16.57 25.55 18.64
N GLU A 138 17.04 26.70 18.14
CA GLU A 138 16.77 27.13 16.77
C GLU A 138 17.65 26.39 15.75
N SER A 139 17.04 25.91 14.67
CA SER A 139 17.72 25.14 13.61
C SER A 139 18.21 26.00 12.43
N THR A 140 18.12 27.33 12.52
CA THR A 140 18.42 28.25 11.41
C THR A 140 19.89 28.20 11.00
N ASP A 141 20.80 27.92 11.93
CA ASP A 141 22.23 27.78 11.65
C ASP A 141 22.59 26.50 10.88
N ILE A 142 21.88 25.39 11.16
CA ILE A 142 22.06 24.12 10.44
C ILE A 142 21.60 24.25 8.99
N LEU A 143 20.45 24.90 8.78
CA LEU A 143 19.91 25.20 7.45
C LEU A 143 20.88 26.04 6.61
N ARG A 144 21.52 27.04 7.20
CA ARG A 144 22.50 27.89 6.50
C ARG A 144 23.81 27.16 6.17
N ALA A 145 24.25 26.26 7.04
CA ALA A 145 25.49 25.51 6.84
C ALA A 145 25.35 24.39 5.79
N GLY A 146 24.13 23.86 5.58
CA GLY A 146 23.87 22.71 4.74
C GLY A 146 24.26 21.40 5.43
N LEU A 147 23.30 20.48 5.60
CA LEU A 147 23.46 19.28 6.45
C LEU A 147 24.49 18.28 5.97
N GLY A 148 24.69 18.16 4.66
CA GLY A 148 25.71 17.28 4.07
C GLY A 148 27.10 17.90 4.01
N SER A 149 27.29 19.10 4.56
CA SER A 149 28.62 19.68 4.70
C SER A 149 29.25 19.23 6.01
N GLU A 150 30.57 19.11 6.03
CA GLU A 150 31.34 18.79 7.25
C GLU A 150 31.00 19.74 8.42
N LYS A 151 30.76 21.01 8.11
CA LYS A 151 30.33 22.03 9.08
C LYS A 151 28.91 21.80 9.60
N GLY A 152 27.97 21.39 8.73
CA GLY A 152 26.60 21.06 9.10
C GLY A 152 26.51 19.79 9.95
N GLU A 153 27.32 18.79 9.66
CA GLU A 153 27.43 17.56 10.46
C GLU A 153 27.97 17.84 11.87
N GLN A 154 29.04 18.65 11.98
CA GLN A 154 29.58 19.07 13.28
C GLN A 154 28.55 19.86 14.11
N LEU A 155 27.84 20.80 13.48
CA LEU A 155 26.78 21.57 14.14
C LEU A 155 25.65 20.64 14.62
N THR A 156 25.17 19.75 13.75
CA THR A 156 24.14 18.75 14.10
C THR A 156 24.58 17.92 15.30
N ARG A 157 25.83 17.43 15.33
CA ARG A 157 26.37 16.67 16.46
C ARG A 157 26.38 17.46 17.76
N SER A 158 26.81 18.72 17.70
CA SER A 158 26.83 19.60 18.87
C SER A 158 25.43 19.86 19.42
N TYR A 159 24.46 20.11 18.54
CA TYR A 159 23.08 20.41 18.92
C TYR A 159 22.37 19.18 19.45
N MET A 160 22.56 18.01 18.83
CA MET A 160 22.02 16.75 19.32
C MET A 160 22.58 16.37 20.70
N THR A 161 23.86 16.69 20.98
CA THR A 161 24.45 16.49 22.31
C THR A 161 23.77 17.35 23.37
N LYS A 162 23.51 18.64 23.06
CA LYS A 162 22.75 19.54 23.95
C LYS A 162 21.31 19.08 24.14
N ALA A 163 20.66 18.62 23.07
CA ALA A 163 19.30 18.09 23.13
C ALA A 163 19.22 16.84 24.01
N ALA A 164 20.18 15.92 23.87
CA ALA A 164 20.28 14.73 24.71
C ALA A 164 20.39 15.08 26.20
N GLN A 165 21.22 16.08 26.55
CA GLN A 165 21.33 16.58 27.93
C GLN A 165 20.00 17.13 28.46
N SER A 166 19.28 17.94 27.68
CA SER A 166 17.95 18.48 28.07
C SER A 166 16.89 17.38 28.24
N LEU A 167 16.99 16.33 27.43
CA LEU A 167 16.11 15.16 27.50
C LEU A 167 16.54 14.14 28.58
N ALA A 168 17.66 14.36 29.26
CA ALA A 168 18.29 13.40 30.17
C ALA A 168 18.55 12.03 29.51
N LEU A 169 19.05 12.05 28.28
CA LEU A 169 19.42 10.89 27.48
C LEU A 169 20.91 10.94 27.14
N GLU A 170 21.50 9.76 26.91
CA GLU A 170 22.80 9.68 26.26
C GLU A 170 22.70 10.10 24.79
N PRO A 171 23.68 10.84 24.22
CA PRO A 171 23.62 11.27 22.82
C PRO A 171 23.45 10.11 21.83
N THR A 172 24.15 9.00 22.05
CA THR A 172 24.04 7.79 21.21
C THR A 172 22.64 7.18 21.24
N GLU A 173 21.99 7.19 22.40
CA GLU A 173 20.62 6.71 22.58
C GLU A 173 19.62 7.62 21.84
N LEU A 174 19.78 8.94 21.93
CA LEU A 174 18.93 9.89 21.18
C LEU A 174 19.04 9.66 19.67
N TYR A 175 20.27 9.50 19.15
CA TYR A 175 20.48 9.20 17.73
C TYR A 175 19.82 7.88 17.31
N ALA A 176 19.95 6.83 18.11
CA ALA A 176 19.34 5.54 17.84
C ALA A 176 17.81 5.64 17.78
N ARG A 177 17.17 6.33 18.73
CA ARG A 177 15.71 6.55 18.75
C ARG A 177 15.23 7.32 17.52
N VAL A 178 15.94 8.38 17.14
CA VAL A 178 15.60 9.19 15.96
C VAL A 178 15.76 8.37 14.67
N ALA A 179 16.83 7.59 14.53
CA ALA A 179 17.03 6.72 13.36
C ALA A 179 15.99 5.60 13.26
N GLU A 180 15.64 4.98 14.39
CA GLU A 180 14.57 3.96 14.44
C GLU A 180 13.21 4.59 14.08
N LEU A 181 12.89 5.78 14.60
CA LEU A 181 11.69 6.51 14.24
C LEU A 181 11.65 6.88 12.75
N ALA A 182 12.78 7.33 12.18
CA ALA A 182 12.90 7.64 10.76
C ALA A 182 12.55 6.43 9.89
N THR A 183 12.99 5.24 10.30
CA THR A 183 12.68 3.99 9.61
C THR A 183 11.18 3.69 9.60
N PHE A 184 10.47 3.91 10.71
CA PHE A 184 9.02 3.71 10.76
C PHE A 184 8.26 4.77 9.97
N MET A 185 8.74 6.01 10.00
CA MET A 185 8.07 7.14 9.37
C MET A 185 8.40 7.25 7.88
N GLU A 186 9.40 6.56 7.34
CA GLU A 186 9.81 6.60 5.92
C GLU A 186 8.63 6.53 4.93
N PRO A 187 7.70 5.55 5.01
CA PRO A 187 6.58 5.48 4.07
C PRO A 187 5.48 6.52 4.34
N VAL A 188 5.40 7.09 5.55
CA VAL A 188 4.33 8.01 5.99
C VAL A 188 4.72 9.47 5.85
N GLY A 189 5.97 9.81 6.13
CA GLY A 189 6.48 11.17 6.25
C GLY A 189 5.86 11.94 7.42
N ILE A 190 6.32 13.18 7.58
CA ILE A 190 5.85 14.10 8.61
C ILE A 190 4.87 15.10 7.99
N ALA A 191 3.86 15.54 8.74
CA ALA A 191 2.82 16.45 8.27
C ALA A 191 3.36 17.77 7.69
N THR A 192 4.45 18.29 8.26
CA THR A 192 5.09 19.55 7.84
C THR A 192 6.01 19.38 6.63
N SER A 193 6.09 18.17 6.06
CA SER A 193 7.00 17.91 4.95
C SER A 193 6.53 18.61 3.66
N PRO A 194 7.43 19.34 2.96
CA PRO A 194 7.08 19.99 1.70
C PRO A 194 6.75 18.98 0.59
N LYS A 195 7.30 17.77 0.69
CA LYS A 195 7.03 16.65 -0.22
C LYS A 195 6.38 15.54 0.61
N PRO A 196 5.07 15.29 0.47
CA PRO A 196 4.40 14.21 1.21
C PRO A 196 4.97 12.87 0.79
N ALA A 197 5.21 11.97 1.76
CA ALA A 197 5.67 10.63 1.48
C ALA A 197 4.56 9.75 0.89
N ARG A 198 4.95 8.57 0.38
CA ARG A 198 4.12 7.68 -0.43
C ARG A 198 2.74 7.41 0.14
N LEU A 199 2.63 7.01 1.42
CA LEU A 199 1.32 6.64 2.00
C LEU A 199 0.39 7.86 2.17
N ARG A 200 0.93 9.06 2.41
CA ARG A 200 0.12 10.29 2.40
C ARG A 200 -0.34 10.67 1.01
N ARG A 201 0.51 10.47 -0.01
CA ARG A 201 0.11 10.69 -1.42
C ARG A 201 -1.01 9.74 -1.79
N LEU A 202 -0.83 8.45 -1.53
CA LEU A 202 -1.83 7.42 -1.80
C LEU A 202 -3.17 7.68 -1.08
N ALA A 203 -3.15 8.19 0.16
CA ALA A 203 -4.36 8.60 0.86
C ALA A 203 -5.10 9.78 0.17
N ARG A 204 -4.36 10.74 -0.40
CA ARG A 204 -4.97 11.83 -1.19
C ARG A 204 -5.53 11.32 -2.51
N ASP A 205 -4.80 10.43 -3.17
CA ASP A 205 -5.23 9.85 -4.44
C ASP A 205 -6.48 8.96 -4.25
N LEU A 206 -6.59 8.28 -3.09
CA LEU A 206 -7.78 7.53 -2.69
C LEU A 206 -8.99 8.45 -2.48
N LEU A 207 -8.80 9.65 -1.92
CA LEU A 207 -9.86 10.65 -1.81
C LEU A 207 -10.36 11.09 -3.20
N GLN A 208 -9.43 11.36 -4.12
CA GLN A 208 -9.78 11.70 -5.50
C GLN A 208 -10.50 10.55 -6.21
N PHE A 209 -10.07 9.30 -5.99
CA PHE A 209 -10.78 8.13 -6.50
C PHE A 209 -12.21 8.07 -5.97
N ARG A 210 -12.41 8.25 -4.65
CA ARG A 210 -13.74 8.26 -4.02
C ARG A 210 -14.63 9.30 -4.68
N ASP A 211 -14.15 10.53 -4.82
CA ASP A 211 -14.90 11.65 -5.39
C ASP A 211 -15.28 11.36 -6.85
N THR A 212 -14.31 11.01 -7.69
CA THR A 212 -14.54 10.76 -9.13
C THR A 212 -15.42 9.52 -9.39
N MET A 213 -15.29 8.46 -8.58
CA MET A 213 -16.15 7.28 -8.67
C MET A 213 -17.58 7.60 -8.23
N THR A 214 -17.76 8.43 -7.20
CA THR A 214 -19.08 8.89 -6.74
C THR A 214 -19.77 9.72 -7.82
N ASP A 215 -19.07 10.69 -8.40
CA ASP A 215 -19.58 11.54 -9.46
C ASP A 215 -19.99 10.72 -10.68
N TRP A 216 -19.14 9.76 -11.08
CA TRP A 216 -19.44 8.84 -12.18
C TRP A 216 -20.67 7.99 -11.89
N ALA A 217 -20.75 7.37 -10.71
CA ALA A 217 -21.86 6.49 -10.35
C ALA A 217 -23.20 7.25 -10.31
N ASN A 218 -23.20 8.49 -9.81
CA ASN A 218 -24.39 9.34 -9.78
C ASN A 218 -24.83 9.81 -11.17
N GLY A 219 -23.87 10.03 -12.08
CA GLY A 219 -24.14 10.45 -13.46
C GLY A 219 -24.41 9.30 -14.44
N SER A 220 -24.21 8.05 -14.02
CA SER A 220 -24.33 6.87 -14.87
C SER A 220 -25.70 6.19 -14.73
N VAL A 221 -26.29 5.84 -15.86
CA VAL A 221 -27.53 5.01 -15.93
C VAL A 221 -27.22 3.52 -16.14
N SER A 222 -25.94 3.15 -16.03
CA SER A 222 -25.45 1.79 -16.26
C SER A 222 -25.79 0.84 -15.11
N GLU A 223 -25.91 -0.45 -15.41
CA GLU A 223 -26.01 -1.52 -14.39
C GLU A 223 -24.74 -1.60 -13.50
N ALA A 224 -23.62 -1.01 -13.96
CA ALA A 224 -22.40 -0.91 -13.17
C ALA A 224 -22.42 0.23 -12.13
N ALA A 225 -23.38 1.16 -12.20
CA ALA A 225 -23.44 2.31 -11.29
C ALA A 225 -23.56 1.92 -9.80
N PRO A 226 -24.41 0.95 -9.39
CA PRO A 226 -24.44 0.49 -7.98
C PRO A 226 -23.11 -0.11 -7.50
N ILE A 227 -22.34 -0.73 -8.40
CA ILE A 227 -21.01 -1.26 -8.07
C ILE A 227 -20.02 -0.10 -7.86
N GLY A 228 -20.08 0.92 -8.72
CA GLY A 228 -19.30 2.15 -8.55
C GLY A 228 -19.60 2.85 -7.22
N THR A 229 -20.88 2.98 -6.85
CA THR A 229 -21.30 3.52 -5.54
C THR A 229 -20.66 2.74 -4.39
N PHE A 230 -20.73 1.40 -4.44
CA PHE A 230 -20.12 0.57 -3.40
C PHE A 230 -18.60 0.68 -3.33
N CYS A 231 -17.91 0.74 -4.47
CA CYS A 231 -16.46 1.00 -4.51
C CYS A 231 -16.10 2.32 -3.84
N ALA A 232 -16.90 3.38 -4.08
CA ALA A 232 -16.71 4.69 -3.45
C ALA A 232 -17.00 4.65 -1.94
N GLU A 233 -18.03 3.91 -1.49
CA GLU A 233 -18.32 3.70 -0.07
C GLU A 233 -17.14 3.02 0.65
N VAL A 234 -16.61 1.91 0.09
CA VAL A 234 -15.45 1.21 0.67
C VAL A 234 -14.22 2.12 0.73
N ALA A 235 -14.01 2.96 -0.28
CA ALA A 235 -12.95 3.98 -0.26
C ALA A 235 -13.16 5.00 0.87
N GLU A 236 -14.38 5.50 1.07
CA GLU A 236 -14.70 6.44 2.16
C GLU A 236 -14.47 5.83 3.55
N HIS A 237 -14.91 4.59 3.77
CA HIS A 237 -14.65 3.89 5.03
C HIS A 237 -13.15 3.71 5.28
N THR A 238 -12.40 3.33 4.25
CA THR A 238 -10.93 3.24 4.33
C THR A 238 -10.31 4.59 4.68
N LEU A 239 -10.74 5.67 4.02
CA LEU A 239 -10.25 7.04 4.29
C LEU A 239 -10.53 7.48 5.72
N ASN A 240 -11.67 7.11 6.30
CA ASN A 240 -11.98 7.42 7.70
C ASN A 240 -10.98 6.76 8.66
N GLN A 241 -10.64 5.48 8.44
CA GLN A 241 -9.62 4.80 9.23
C GLN A 241 -8.22 5.39 9.00
N VAL A 242 -7.88 5.71 7.75
CA VAL A 242 -6.61 6.34 7.38
C VAL A 242 -6.44 7.70 8.08
N ARG A 243 -7.47 8.57 8.07
CA ARG A 243 -7.46 9.87 8.76
C ARG A 243 -7.19 9.70 10.25
N ASN A 244 -7.81 8.72 10.90
CA ASN A 244 -7.60 8.45 12.33
C ASN A 244 -6.15 8.05 12.62
N VAL A 245 -5.58 7.14 11.83
CA VAL A 245 -4.19 6.67 12.00
C VAL A 245 -3.18 7.78 11.72
N VAL A 246 -3.37 8.55 10.64
CA VAL A 246 -2.50 9.68 10.30
C VAL A 246 -2.52 10.73 11.40
N ASN A 247 -3.71 11.09 11.92
CA ASN A 247 -3.83 12.04 13.03
C ASN A 247 -3.11 11.55 14.30
N GLN A 248 -3.19 10.25 14.61
CA GLN A 248 -2.47 9.66 15.73
C GLN A 248 -0.94 9.74 15.57
N LEU A 249 -0.44 9.47 14.36
CA LEU A 249 0.98 9.59 14.03
C LEU A 249 1.45 11.04 14.12
N ASP A 250 0.67 11.97 13.58
CA ASP A 250 0.97 13.41 13.60
C ASP A 250 0.99 13.96 15.02
N GLN A 251 0.05 13.58 15.87
CA GLN A 251 0.06 13.93 17.29
C GLN A 251 1.26 13.34 18.03
N SER A 252 1.68 12.12 17.67
CA SER A 252 2.85 11.47 18.29
C SER A 252 4.14 12.21 17.94
N VAL A 253 4.29 12.65 16.68
CA VAL A 253 5.44 13.45 16.24
C VAL A 253 5.38 14.87 16.80
N ALA A 254 4.21 15.50 16.87
CA ALA A 254 4.06 16.83 17.48
C ALA A 254 4.40 16.82 18.98
N ALA A 255 4.11 15.72 19.69
CA ALA A 255 4.50 15.51 21.08
C ALA A 255 5.91 14.86 21.19
N PHE A 256 6.87 15.35 20.40
CA PHE A 256 8.17 14.71 20.19
C PHE A 256 8.97 14.44 21.48
N GLU A 257 8.97 15.39 22.41
CA GLU A 257 9.63 15.22 23.71
C GLU A 257 9.06 14.02 24.47
N THR A 258 7.74 13.89 24.50
CA THR A 258 7.05 12.77 25.18
C THR A 258 7.33 11.46 24.48
N LEU A 259 7.34 11.45 23.14
CA LEU A 259 7.70 10.29 22.33
C LEU A 259 9.10 9.78 22.67
N LEU A 260 10.08 10.68 22.78
CA LEU A 260 11.45 10.33 23.12
C LEU A 260 11.61 9.90 24.58
N ARG A 261 10.97 10.56 25.54
CA ARG A 261 11.07 10.18 26.97
C ARG A 261 10.37 8.86 27.28
N GLN A 262 9.24 8.57 26.64
CA GLN A 262 8.46 7.34 26.83
C GLN A 262 8.70 6.31 25.71
N TRP A 263 9.95 6.21 25.24
CA TRP A 263 10.30 5.51 24.01
C TRP A 263 9.79 4.08 23.92
N ASP A 264 10.02 3.25 24.94
CA ASP A 264 9.68 1.81 24.89
C ASP A 264 8.21 1.53 24.61
N THR A 265 7.33 2.36 25.17
CA THR A 265 5.88 2.25 24.95
C THR A 265 5.47 2.93 23.65
N LYS A 266 5.93 4.17 23.43
CA LYS A 266 5.49 4.99 22.30
C LYS A 266 6.02 4.48 20.95
N ARG A 267 7.23 3.92 20.90
CA ARG A 267 7.79 3.32 19.66
C ARG A 267 6.91 2.19 19.13
N THR A 268 6.37 1.37 20.02
CA THR A 268 5.51 0.25 19.65
C THR A 268 4.18 0.75 19.07
N LEU A 269 3.63 1.83 19.63
CA LEU A 269 2.42 2.46 19.12
C LEU A 269 2.63 3.09 17.75
N VAL A 270 3.73 3.84 17.56
CA VAL A 270 4.08 4.43 16.26
C VAL A 270 4.27 3.33 15.22
N ARG A 271 5.09 2.30 15.51
CA ARG A 271 5.32 1.18 14.60
C ARG A 271 4.02 0.45 14.22
N ARG A 272 3.11 0.23 15.18
CA ARG A 272 1.81 -0.40 14.92
C ARG A 272 0.93 0.49 14.04
N ALA A 273 0.90 1.79 14.30
CA ALA A 273 0.14 2.75 13.51
C ALA A 273 0.67 2.87 12.07
N THR A 274 1.99 2.93 11.87
CA THR A 274 2.59 2.95 10.53
C THR A 274 2.31 1.66 9.75
N THR A 275 2.44 0.50 10.42
CA THR A 275 2.12 -0.82 9.84
C THR A 275 0.63 -0.90 9.47
N ARG A 276 -0.27 -0.47 10.36
CA ARG A 276 -1.72 -0.43 10.11
C ARG A 276 -2.06 0.49 8.93
N LEU A 277 -1.39 1.64 8.81
CA LEU A 277 -1.59 2.54 7.67
C LEU A 277 -1.19 1.89 6.34
N SER A 278 -0.05 1.17 6.32
CA SER A 278 0.42 0.41 5.17
C SER A 278 -0.62 -0.64 4.75
N TRP A 279 -1.19 -1.36 5.72
CA TRP A 279 -2.29 -2.31 5.48
C TRP A 279 -3.59 -1.66 4.99
N LEU A 280 -4.01 -0.53 5.56
CA LEU A 280 -5.24 0.15 5.14
C LEU A 280 -5.18 0.56 3.66
N LEU A 281 -4.00 0.97 3.19
CA LEU A 281 -3.80 1.47 1.83
C LEU A 281 -3.34 0.39 0.82
N ASP A 282 -3.13 -0.85 1.27
CA ASP A 282 -2.63 -1.96 0.44
C ASP A 282 -3.62 -2.39 -0.66
N GLY A 283 -3.17 -2.30 -1.92
CA GLY A 283 -3.91 -2.65 -3.14
C GLY A 283 -4.72 -1.50 -3.76
N TRP A 284 -4.75 -0.32 -3.14
CA TRP A 284 -5.48 0.84 -3.67
C TRP A 284 -4.76 1.52 -4.83
N ASP A 285 -3.44 1.48 -4.87
CA ASP A 285 -2.61 2.05 -5.94
C ASP A 285 -3.04 1.55 -7.31
N PHE A 286 -3.18 0.23 -7.47
CA PHE A 286 -3.66 -0.37 -8.71
C PHE A 286 -5.07 0.11 -9.08
N ILE A 287 -5.99 0.12 -8.12
CA ILE A 287 -7.40 0.49 -8.34
C ILE A 287 -7.53 1.96 -8.77
N ILE A 288 -6.81 2.84 -8.08
CA ILE A 288 -6.79 4.28 -8.37
C ILE A 288 -6.25 4.51 -9.79
N THR A 289 -5.12 3.89 -10.13
CA THR A 289 -4.51 4.05 -11.45
C THR A 289 -5.37 3.46 -12.56
N SER A 290 -5.96 2.28 -12.35
CA SER A 290 -6.90 1.65 -13.28
C SER A 290 -8.12 2.54 -13.56
N TRP A 291 -8.69 3.15 -12.52
CA TRP A 291 -9.84 4.05 -12.67
C TRP A 291 -9.47 5.37 -13.37
N ALA A 292 -8.35 5.98 -12.99
CA ALA A 292 -7.85 7.20 -13.61
C ALA A 292 -7.66 7.02 -15.12
N GLU A 293 -7.17 5.86 -15.56
CA GLU A 293 -7.05 5.55 -16.98
C GLU A 293 -8.41 5.36 -17.65
N ALA A 294 -9.35 4.65 -17.01
CA ALA A 294 -10.67 4.39 -17.57
C ALA A 294 -11.52 5.66 -17.75
N GLN A 295 -11.33 6.69 -16.91
CA GLN A 295 -12.04 7.97 -17.05
C GLN A 295 -11.81 8.65 -18.41
N THR A 296 -10.68 8.38 -19.07
CA THR A 296 -10.36 8.94 -20.40
C THR A 296 -10.94 8.12 -21.56
N ARG A 297 -11.57 6.99 -21.26
CA ARG A 297 -12.05 6.00 -22.24
C ARG A 297 -13.56 6.06 -22.45
N SER A 298 -14.07 5.18 -23.31
CA SER A 298 -15.51 5.09 -23.59
C SER A 298 -16.31 4.67 -22.35
N LYS A 299 -17.60 5.02 -22.30
CA LYS A 299 -18.49 4.61 -21.18
C LYS A 299 -18.53 3.11 -20.97
N HIS A 300 -18.51 2.33 -22.05
CA HIS A 300 -18.48 0.88 -21.98
C HIS A 300 -17.20 0.35 -21.29
N GLU A 301 -16.04 0.93 -21.61
CA GLU A 301 -14.78 0.56 -20.95
C GLU A 301 -14.73 1.01 -19.49
N GLN A 302 -15.39 2.11 -19.13
CA GLN A 302 -15.58 2.53 -17.74
C GLN A 302 -16.39 1.48 -16.97
N ASP A 303 -17.53 1.05 -17.51
CA ASP A 303 -18.38 0.00 -16.92
C ASP A 303 -17.58 -1.31 -16.69
N MET A 304 -16.83 -1.75 -17.72
CA MET A 304 -15.97 -2.93 -17.61
C MET A 304 -14.91 -2.77 -16.52
N THR A 305 -14.26 -1.61 -16.46
CA THR A 305 -13.24 -1.33 -15.45
C THR A 305 -13.85 -1.38 -14.05
N VAL A 306 -15.05 -0.83 -13.83
CA VAL A 306 -15.72 -0.88 -12.51
C VAL A 306 -15.96 -2.32 -12.05
N HIS A 307 -16.35 -3.23 -12.96
CA HIS A 307 -16.46 -4.65 -12.63
C HIS A 307 -15.11 -5.30 -12.29
N GLU A 308 -14.03 -4.92 -12.99
CA GLU A 308 -12.67 -5.39 -12.68
C GLU A 308 -12.20 -4.92 -11.31
N LEU A 309 -12.42 -3.64 -10.98
CA LEU A 309 -12.04 -3.06 -9.69
C LEU A 309 -12.77 -3.75 -8.55
N PHE A 310 -14.06 -4.02 -8.72
CA PHE A 310 -14.88 -4.69 -7.71
C PHE A 310 -14.35 -6.09 -7.35
N ARG A 311 -13.76 -6.83 -8.30
CA ARG A 311 -13.16 -8.15 -8.05
C ARG A 311 -11.97 -8.08 -7.08
N VAL A 312 -11.22 -6.98 -7.10
CA VAL A 312 -9.96 -6.82 -6.35
C VAL A 312 -10.07 -5.78 -5.23
N LEU A 313 -11.28 -5.32 -4.92
CA LEU A 313 -11.55 -4.25 -3.98
C LEU A 313 -11.03 -4.61 -2.56
N PRO A 314 -10.22 -3.75 -1.90
CA PRO A 314 -9.63 -4.02 -0.59
C PRO A 314 -10.68 -3.83 0.51
N LEU A 315 -11.53 -4.84 0.73
CA LEU A 315 -12.47 -4.78 1.83
C LEU A 315 -11.73 -4.67 3.18
N LEU A 316 -12.29 -3.87 4.09
CA LEU A 316 -11.77 -3.74 5.44
C LEU A 316 -12.06 -5.02 6.22
N PRO A 317 -11.09 -5.54 7.00
CA PRO A 317 -11.34 -6.64 7.92
C PRO A 317 -12.37 -6.27 8.99
N LYS A 318 -13.03 -7.28 9.58
CA LYS A 318 -14.10 -7.08 10.58
C LYS A 318 -13.65 -6.30 11.82
N ASP A 319 -12.38 -6.44 12.21
CA ASP A 319 -11.84 -5.74 13.37
C ASP A 319 -11.66 -4.23 13.12
N GLU A 320 -11.67 -3.81 11.85
CA GLU A 320 -11.43 -2.42 11.44
C GLU A 320 -12.74 -1.65 11.20
N GLU A 321 -13.81 -2.33 10.77
CA GLU A 321 -15.08 -1.72 10.43
C GLU A 321 -16.26 -2.56 10.93
N LYS A 322 -17.24 -1.93 11.57
CA LYS A 322 -18.46 -2.62 12.07
C LYS A 322 -19.44 -2.97 10.95
N SER A 323 -19.35 -2.29 9.81
CA SER A 323 -20.17 -2.56 8.63
C SER A 323 -19.70 -3.86 7.97
N ASP A 324 -20.64 -4.76 7.71
CA ASP A 324 -20.34 -6.02 7.00
C ASP A 324 -20.29 -5.77 5.49
N HIS A 325 -19.20 -5.13 5.02
CA HIS A 325 -18.97 -4.88 3.60
C HIS A 325 -18.85 -6.17 2.79
N ALA A 326 -18.40 -7.28 3.40
CA ALA A 326 -18.36 -8.57 2.73
C ALA A 326 -19.79 -9.03 2.38
N LEU A 327 -20.72 -8.95 3.33
CA LEU A 327 -22.13 -9.26 3.07
C LEU A 327 -22.77 -8.33 2.02
N GLN A 328 -22.41 -7.05 2.01
CA GLN A 328 -22.90 -6.10 1.00
C GLN A 328 -22.35 -6.42 -0.39
N ALA A 329 -21.05 -6.76 -0.50
CA ALA A 329 -20.42 -7.21 -1.73
C ALA A 329 -21.09 -8.48 -2.27
N ASP A 330 -21.41 -9.45 -1.40
CA ASP A 330 -22.11 -10.68 -1.79
C ASP A 330 -23.49 -10.40 -2.39
N ARG A 331 -24.22 -9.42 -1.84
CA ARG A 331 -25.53 -9.00 -2.38
C ARG A 331 -25.38 -8.36 -3.75
N LEU A 332 -24.38 -7.51 -3.96
CA LEU A 332 -24.10 -6.88 -5.25
C LEU A 332 -23.63 -7.88 -6.31
N LEU A 333 -22.85 -8.88 -5.92
CA LEU A 333 -22.49 -9.99 -6.80
C LEU A 333 -23.71 -10.80 -7.21
N ALA A 334 -24.61 -11.08 -6.28
CA ALA A 334 -25.84 -11.81 -6.55
C ALA A 334 -26.76 -11.06 -7.52
N SER A 335 -26.83 -9.72 -7.44
CA SER A 335 -27.64 -8.90 -8.36
C SER A 335 -27.02 -8.74 -9.75
N ASN A 336 -25.68 -8.79 -9.87
CA ASN A 336 -24.95 -8.47 -11.11
C ASN A 336 -24.32 -9.71 -11.81
N ARG A 337 -24.85 -10.91 -11.55
CA ARG A 337 -24.31 -12.21 -12.01
C ARG A 337 -24.09 -12.34 -13.52
N ARG A 338 -24.82 -11.60 -14.36
CA ARG A 338 -24.75 -11.73 -15.82
C ARG A 338 -23.62 -10.93 -16.47
N THR A 339 -23.08 -9.94 -15.75
CA THR A 339 -22.21 -8.90 -16.31
C THR A 339 -20.74 -9.15 -15.97
N VAL A 340 -20.46 -9.88 -14.88
CA VAL A 340 -19.10 -10.25 -14.46
C VAL A 340 -18.62 -11.49 -15.23
N ARG A 341 -18.44 -11.36 -16.55
CA ARG A 341 -17.60 -12.31 -17.30
C ARG A 341 -16.15 -11.94 -17.05
N ALA A 342 -15.51 -12.62 -16.11
CA ALA A 342 -14.08 -12.51 -15.91
C ALA A 342 -13.36 -13.02 -17.17
N TYR A 343 -12.44 -12.19 -17.66
CA TYR A 343 -11.39 -12.52 -18.62
C TYR A 343 -10.94 -13.97 -18.44
N VAL A 344 -11.17 -14.81 -19.46
CA VAL A 344 -10.33 -15.92 -19.91
C VAL A 344 -11.17 -17.01 -20.58
N ASP A 345 -10.81 -17.29 -21.83
CA ASP A 345 -11.01 -18.57 -22.49
C ASP A 345 -10.09 -19.60 -21.81
N TRP A 346 -10.53 -20.15 -20.68
CA TRP A 346 -9.74 -21.11 -19.89
C TRP A 346 -9.50 -22.42 -20.62
N ARG A 347 -10.14 -22.60 -21.78
CA ARG A 347 -10.02 -23.79 -22.63
C ARG A 347 -8.79 -23.73 -23.55
N SER A 348 -8.24 -22.55 -23.83
CA SER A 348 -7.09 -22.42 -24.75
C SER A 348 -5.73 -22.48 -24.06
N GLY A 349 -5.67 -22.17 -22.75
CA GLY A 349 -4.43 -22.15 -21.97
C GLY A 349 -3.42 -21.07 -22.37
N GLN A 350 -3.80 -20.16 -23.27
CA GLN A 350 -2.95 -19.04 -23.72
C GLN A 350 -3.23 -17.79 -22.90
N LEU A 351 -2.16 -17.08 -22.52
CA LEU A 351 -2.27 -15.78 -21.87
C LEU A 351 -2.73 -14.73 -22.89
N ASP A 352 -3.72 -13.94 -22.50
CA ASP A 352 -4.13 -12.75 -23.25
C ASP A 352 -3.03 -11.69 -23.11
N MET A 353 -2.21 -11.56 -24.15
CA MET A 353 -1.03 -10.69 -24.14
C MET A 353 -1.40 -9.21 -24.08
N ASP A 354 -2.54 -8.81 -24.68
CA ASP A 354 -2.99 -7.43 -24.63
C ASP A 354 -3.39 -7.04 -23.20
N LEU A 355 -4.03 -7.97 -22.48
CA LEU A 355 -4.38 -7.78 -21.08
C LEU A 355 -3.14 -7.77 -20.17
N VAL A 356 -2.16 -8.63 -20.43
CA VAL A 356 -0.86 -8.61 -19.72
C VAL A 356 -0.19 -7.24 -19.90
N MET A 357 -0.10 -6.74 -21.14
CA MET A 357 0.50 -5.42 -21.42
C MET A 357 -0.26 -4.27 -20.74
N ARG A 358 -1.60 -4.34 -20.70
CA ARG A 358 -2.41 -3.34 -19.97
C ARG A 358 -2.12 -3.35 -18.47
N ILE A 359 -2.01 -4.54 -17.87
CA ILE A 359 -1.68 -4.67 -16.43
C ILE A 359 -0.26 -4.19 -16.16
N GLU A 360 0.70 -4.50 -17.03
CA GLU A 360 2.08 -3.99 -16.93
C GLU A 360 2.14 -2.47 -16.97
N ALA A 361 1.39 -1.83 -17.88
CA ALA A 361 1.31 -0.37 -17.98
C ALA A 361 0.68 0.26 -16.73
N ILE A 362 -0.40 -0.32 -16.20
CA ILE A 362 -1.03 0.16 -14.96
C ILE A 362 -0.06 0.03 -13.79
N LYS A 363 0.61 -1.12 -13.64
CA LYS A 363 1.61 -1.33 -12.59
C LYS A 363 2.77 -0.33 -12.68
N ALA A 364 3.27 -0.06 -13.87
CA ALA A 364 4.35 0.92 -14.06
C ALA A 364 3.92 2.33 -13.64
N LYS A 365 2.65 2.71 -13.84
CA LYS A 365 2.11 4.00 -13.38
C LYS A 365 1.81 4.03 -11.88
N ALA A 366 1.54 2.89 -11.26
CA ALA A 366 1.19 2.76 -9.84
C ALA A 366 2.42 2.62 -8.91
N ALA A 367 3.58 2.21 -9.46
CA ALA A 367 4.83 2.00 -8.72
C ALA A 367 5.35 3.29 -8.06
#